data_AF-A0A9X3RM71-F1
#
_entry.id   AF-A0A9X3RM71-F1
#
_cell.length_a   1.000
_cell.length_b   1.000
_cell.length_c   1.000
_cell.angle_alpha   90.00
_cell.angle_beta   90.00
_cell.angle_gamma   90.00
#
_symmetry.space_group_name_H-M   'P 1'
#
loop_
_entity.id
_entity.type
_entity.pdbx_description
1 polymer ?
#
loop_
_entity_poly.entity_id
_entity_poly.type
_entity_poly.pdbx_seq_one_letter_code
_entity_poly.pdbx_strand_id
1 'polypeptide(L)'
;MQTLTEATINFVKPTGLNLADPDDSSQYADQVWQAGELLQTAMFEPHLLAGYGIEPIKAHDIFLVAQRAVDEVLQQLPLIEDVNEAVRWSAERLAQELPHAAQLSKVDGLYLAQWLLGILESPYAEQIDVDPVQYEESLGVEGVKELRERGQGAYAKRRLAVLSGSVEDVFRTHTDGYEQLIRGLSEIGQFDLAYKYSEKALLALPTEDTFDIVTFWAALSDAHFPHRSPAVHRIAFDSFPMLSTARGLFAAVGDTASVLIQTRLRDKPWDLAMFQYLCLDDPERAWATASDARIEWSLAEQLLPDLPDETIPILMRIVEEQLENKCGRDQAYELLGKVQRAADPISFEEFLGRLKRKFADCPEIRSLFAGVDEL
;
A
#
# COMPACT_ATOMS: atom_id res chain seq x y z
N MET A 1 -28.43 -16.81 13.41
CA MET A 1 -27.29 -16.96 12.49
C MET A 1 -27.67 -16.27 11.21
N GLN A 2 -26.69 -15.66 10.54
CA GLN A 2 -26.87 -14.94 9.29
C GLN A 2 -26.18 -15.73 8.16
N THR A 3 -26.69 -15.66 6.94
CA THR A 3 -25.99 -16.26 5.79
C THR A 3 -24.75 -15.43 5.42
N LEU A 4 -23.74 -16.05 4.81
CA LEU A 4 -22.56 -15.31 4.32
C LEU A 4 -22.97 -14.18 3.37
N THR A 5 -23.96 -14.42 2.51
CA THR A 5 -24.50 -13.42 1.58
C THR A 5 -25.02 -12.20 2.32
N GLU A 6 -25.88 -12.38 3.32
CA GLU A 6 -26.43 -11.24 4.04
C GLU A 6 -25.33 -10.51 4.85
N ALA A 7 -24.39 -11.25 5.45
CA ALA A 7 -23.29 -10.65 6.21
C ALA A 7 -22.39 -9.79 5.32
N THR A 8 -21.97 -10.33 4.18
CA THR A 8 -21.11 -9.63 3.20
C THR A 8 -21.83 -8.42 2.60
N ILE A 9 -23.10 -8.57 2.22
CA ILE A 9 -23.88 -7.48 1.63
C ILE A 9 -24.15 -6.35 2.63
N ASN A 10 -24.29 -6.65 3.92
CA ASN A 10 -24.43 -5.62 4.95
C ASN A 10 -23.18 -4.75 5.08
N PHE A 11 -21.99 -5.30 4.80
CA PHE A 11 -20.75 -4.52 4.80
C PHE A 11 -20.65 -3.62 3.56
N VAL A 12 -20.96 -4.13 2.37
CA VAL A 12 -20.78 -3.35 1.14
C VAL A 12 -21.94 -2.41 0.81
N LYS A 13 -23.05 -2.48 1.56
CA LYS A 13 -24.15 -1.51 1.45
C LYS A 13 -23.98 -0.38 2.47
N PRO A 14 -23.80 0.88 2.01
CA PRO A 14 -23.52 2.03 2.88
C PRO A 14 -24.79 2.52 3.61
N THR A 15 -25.45 1.63 4.36
CA THR A 15 -26.75 1.93 4.97
C THR A 15 -26.57 2.99 6.07
N GLY A 16 -27.08 4.20 5.81
CA GLY A 16 -27.02 5.31 6.75
C GLY A 16 -25.74 6.15 6.65
N LEU A 17 -24.88 5.90 5.65
CA LEU A 17 -23.69 6.70 5.37
C LEU A 17 -23.97 7.68 4.22
N ASN A 18 -23.49 8.91 4.35
CA ASN A 18 -23.42 9.89 3.28
C ASN A 18 -22.07 9.78 2.58
N LEU A 19 -21.99 9.05 1.47
CA LEU A 19 -20.73 8.83 0.74
C LEU A 19 -20.09 10.09 0.11
N ALA A 20 -20.78 11.24 0.13
CA ALA A 20 -20.18 12.52 -0.21
C ALA A 20 -19.48 13.20 1.00
N ASP A 21 -19.52 12.59 2.18
CA ASP A 21 -18.78 13.03 3.36
C ASP A 21 -17.49 12.19 3.51
N PRO A 22 -16.31 12.80 3.70
CA PRO A 22 -15.05 12.07 3.80
C PRO A 22 -14.96 11.12 5.00
N ASP A 23 -15.60 11.44 6.13
CA ASP A 23 -15.55 10.60 7.33
C ASP A 23 -16.43 9.35 7.12
N ASP A 24 -17.64 9.54 6.59
CA ASP A 24 -18.54 8.43 6.22
C ASP A 24 -17.95 7.56 5.10
N SER A 25 -17.20 8.14 4.16
CA SER A 25 -16.48 7.42 3.10
C SER A 25 -15.34 6.56 3.66
N SER A 26 -14.60 7.11 4.63
CA SER A 26 -13.55 6.35 5.34
C SER A 26 -14.14 5.20 6.13
N GLN A 27 -15.27 5.42 6.81
CA GLN A 27 -16.00 4.35 7.48
C GLN A 27 -16.51 3.27 6.50
N TYR A 28 -16.97 3.68 5.32
CA TYR A 28 -17.37 2.74 4.28
C TYR A 28 -16.19 1.91 3.76
N ALA A 29 -14.99 2.52 3.62
CA ALA A 29 -13.78 1.80 3.23
C ALA A 29 -13.46 0.65 4.20
N ASP A 30 -13.58 0.88 5.51
CA ASP A 30 -13.39 -0.15 6.53
C ASP A 30 -14.43 -1.27 6.39
N GLN A 31 -15.69 -0.94 6.10
CA GLN A 31 -16.72 -1.95 5.87
C GLN A 31 -16.41 -2.82 4.64
N VAL A 32 -16.00 -2.20 3.52
CA VAL A 32 -15.60 -2.94 2.30
C VAL A 32 -14.39 -3.84 2.57
N TRP A 33 -13.42 -3.37 3.35
CA TRP A 33 -12.27 -4.18 3.77
C TRP A 33 -12.72 -5.43 4.54
N GLN A 34 -13.60 -5.26 5.52
CA GLN A 34 -14.16 -6.36 6.32
C GLN A 34 -14.92 -7.39 5.46
N ALA A 35 -15.59 -6.94 4.39
CA ALA A 35 -16.21 -7.86 3.43
C ALA A 35 -15.17 -8.76 2.74
N GLY A 36 -14.02 -8.22 2.37
CA GLY A 36 -12.89 -8.97 1.80
C GLY A 36 -12.32 -9.99 2.78
N GLU A 37 -12.05 -9.58 4.03
CA GLU A 37 -11.57 -10.49 5.09
C GLU A 37 -12.56 -11.63 5.38
N LEU A 38 -13.85 -11.33 5.36
CA LEU A 38 -14.88 -12.33 5.56
C LEU A 38 -14.94 -13.35 4.42
N LEU A 39 -14.81 -12.91 3.16
CA LEU A 39 -14.74 -13.80 2.00
C LEU A 39 -13.48 -14.67 2.02
N GLN A 40 -12.34 -14.09 2.38
CA GLN A 40 -11.10 -14.84 2.56
C GLN A 40 -11.26 -15.93 3.63
N THR A 41 -11.84 -15.58 4.78
CA THR A 41 -12.15 -16.53 5.86
C THR A 41 -13.08 -17.64 5.35
N ALA A 42 -14.10 -17.31 4.57
CA ALA A 42 -15.02 -18.30 4.01
C ALA A 42 -14.32 -19.29 3.04
N MET A 43 -13.29 -18.85 2.32
CA MET A 43 -12.56 -19.68 1.37
C MET A 43 -11.50 -20.55 2.03
N PHE A 44 -10.71 -19.99 2.95
CA PHE A 44 -9.51 -20.66 3.47
C PHE A 44 -9.71 -21.22 4.88
N GLU A 45 -10.60 -20.64 5.68
CA GLU A 45 -10.84 -21.02 7.07
C GLU A 45 -12.35 -21.12 7.42
N PRO A 46 -13.17 -21.87 6.64
CA PRO A 46 -14.63 -21.86 6.76
C PRO A 46 -15.15 -22.32 8.13
N HIS A 47 -14.34 -23.03 8.91
CA HIS A 47 -14.68 -23.45 10.27
C HIS A 47 -14.76 -22.28 11.26
N LEU A 48 -14.11 -21.15 10.97
CA LEU A 48 -14.15 -19.94 11.79
C LEU A 48 -15.46 -19.15 11.61
N LEU A 49 -16.20 -19.35 10.51
CA LEU A 49 -17.47 -18.66 10.24
C LEU A 49 -18.50 -18.81 11.37
N ALA A 50 -18.51 -19.95 12.06
CA ALA A 50 -19.39 -20.19 13.20
C ALA A 50 -19.11 -19.23 14.37
N GLY A 51 -17.85 -18.83 14.57
CA GLY A 51 -17.45 -17.84 15.57
C GLY A 51 -17.99 -16.44 15.29
N TYR A 52 -18.23 -16.13 14.01
CA TYR A 52 -18.87 -14.89 13.55
C TYR A 52 -20.41 -14.98 13.50
N GLY A 53 -21.00 -16.11 13.92
CA GLY A 53 -22.44 -16.33 13.85
C GLY A 53 -22.98 -16.55 12.42
N ILE A 54 -22.10 -16.91 11.48
CA ILE A 54 -22.40 -17.09 10.06
C ILE A 54 -22.63 -18.58 9.76
N GLU A 55 -23.66 -18.87 8.97
CA GLU A 55 -23.98 -20.23 8.56
C GLU A 55 -22.91 -20.81 7.62
N PRO A 56 -22.59 -22.11 7.71
CA PRO A 56 -21.66 -22.75 6.78
C PRO A 56 -22.12 -22.58 5.33
N ILE A 57 -21.22 -22.10 4.47
CA ILE A 57 -21.46 -21.96 3.04
C ILE A 57 -20.83 -23.13 2.27
N LYS A 58 -21.42 -23.50 1.14
CA LYS A 58 -20.80 -24.45 0.21
C LYS A 58 -19.84 -23.71 -0.72
N ALA A 59 -18.70 -24.34 -1.01
CA ALA A 59 -17.68 -23.79 -1.90
C ALA A 59 -18.21 -23.25 -3.24
N HIS A 60 -19.26 -23.86 -3.81
CA HIS A 60 -19.87 -23.42 -5.08
C HIS A 60 -20.68 -22.13 -5.00
N ASP A 61 -21.08 -21.70 -3.80
CA ASP A 61 -21.88 -20.48 -3.61
C ASP A 61 -21.00 -19.26 -3.33
N ILE A 62 -19.72 -19.45 -2.97
CA ILE A 62 -18.82 -18.37 -2.54
C ILE A 62 -18.61 -17.32 -3.63
N PHE A 63 -18.38 -17.73 -4.88
CA PHE A 63 -18.20 -16.79 -5.99
C PHE A 63 -19.41 -15.88 -6.16
N LEU A 64 -20.64 -16.40 -6.07
CA LEU A 64 -21.85 -15.57 -6.23
C LEU A 64 -21.97 -14.52 -5.13
N VAL A 65 -21.47 -14.80 -3.91
CA VAL A 65 -21.41 -13.82 -2.83
C VAL A 65 -20.37 -12.75 -3.13
N ALA A 66 -19.17 -13.16 -3.52
CA ALA A 66 -18.07 -12.25 -3.84
C ALA A 66 -18.40 -11.34 -5.04
N GLN A 67 -18.93 -11.92 -6.11
CA GLN A 67 -19.42 -11.24 -7.30
C GLN A 67 -20.43 -10.15 -6.94
N ARG A 68 -21.46 -10.51 -6.17
CA ARG A 68 -22.50 -9.56 -5.76
C ARG A 68 -21.94 -8.44 -4.89
N ALA A 69 -20.95 -8.75 -4.05
CA ALA A 69 -20.31 -7.75 -3.20
C ALA A 69 -19.55 -6.71 -4.03
N VAL A 70 -18.74 -7.15 -5.00
CA VAL A 70 -18.01 -6.26 -5.93
C VAL A 70 -18.98 -5.45 -6.80
N ASP A 71 -20.02 -6.08 -7.33
CA ASP A 71 -21.03 -5.39 -8.14
C ASP A 71 -21.73 -4.28 -7.34
N GLU A 72 -21.97 -4.47 -6.04
CA GLU A 72 -22.55 -3.45 -5.17
C GLU A 72 -21.56 -2.29 -4.93
N VAL A 73 -20.29 -2.59 -4.61
CA VAL A 73 -19.25 -1.56 -4.41
C VAL A 73 -19.06 -0.73 -5.67
N LEU A 74 -18.97 -1.37 -6.84
CA LEU A 74 -18.85 -0.71 -8.15
C LEU A 74 -19.99 0.29 -8.42
N GLN A 75 -21.20 0.00 -7.94
CA GLN A 75 -22.34 0.93 -8.06
C GLN A 75 -22.22 2.14 -7.14
N GLN A 76 -21.50 2.02 -6.02
CA GLN A 76 -21.31 3.12 -5.08
C GLN A 76 -20.18 4.05 -5.50
N LEU A 77 -19.10 3.55 -6.12
CA LEU A 77 -17.91 4.36 -6.49
C LEU A 77 -18.20 5.73 -7.15
N PRO A 78 -19.19 5.90 -8.06
CA PRO A 78 -19.51 7.22 -8.60
C PRO A 78 -19.99 8.27 -7.59
N LEU A 79 -20.43 7.84 -6.41
CA LEU A 79 -21.05 8.66 -5.37
C LEU A 79 -20.07 9.05 -4.26
N ILE A 80 -18.86 8.51 -4.28
CA ILE A 80 -17.91 8.58 -3.16
C ILE A 80 -16.96 9.77 -3.35
N GLU A 81 -16.81 10.57 -2.30
CA GLU A 81 -15.72 11.53 -2.17
C GLU A 81 -14.50 10.85 -1.52
N ASP A 82 -13.74 10.10 -2.32
CA ASP A 82 -12.63 9.27 -1.84
C ASP A 82 -11.29 10.03 -1.81
N VAL A 83 -11.19 11.02 -0.93
CA VAL A 83 -10.04 11.96 -0.86
C VAL A 83 -8.70 11.23 -0.67
N ASN A 84 -8.71 10.09 0.02
CA ASN A 84 -7.51 9.30 0.34
C ASN A 84 -7.43 7.98 -0.44
N GLU A 85 -8.30 7.76 -1.42
CA GLU A 85 -8.42 6.51 -2.18
C GLU A 85 -8.65 5.25 -1.32
N ALA A 86 -9.13 5.44 -0.09
CA ALA A 86 -9.31 4.37 0.88
C ALA A 86 -10.38 3.38 0.43
N VAL A 87 -11.49 3.89 -0.12
CA VAL A 87 -12.55 2.99 -0.62
C VAL A 87 -12.07 2.23 -1.84
N ARG A 88 -11.37 2.90 -2.78
CA ARG A 88 -10.78 2.23 -3.95
C ARG A 88 -9.83 1.11 -3.54
N TRP A 89 -8.94 1.37 -2.57
CA TRP A 89 -8.02 0.35 -2.08
C TRP A 89 -8.75 -0.84 -1.44
N SER A 90 -9.75 -0.58 -0.59
CA SER A 90 -10.58 -1.64 -0.02
C SER A 90 -11.35 -2.42 -1.09
N ALA A 91 -11.84 -1.73 -2.13
CA ALA A 91 -12.55 -2.36 -3.26
C ALA A 91 -11.61 -3.22 -4.12
N GLU A 92 -10.39 -2.77 -4.37
CA GLU A 92 -9.34 -3.55 -5.04
C GLU A 92 -9.01 -4.81 -4.23
N ARG A 93 -8.80 -4.66 -2.91
CA ARG A 93 -8.57 -5.77 -1.99
C ARG A 93 -9.71 -6.79 -2.02
N LEU A 94 -10.96 -6.34 -2.06
CA LEU A 94 -12.14 -7.18 -2.22
C LEU A 94 -12.13 -7.89 -3.58
N ALA A 95 -11.80 -7.18 -4.66
CA ALA A 95 -11.72 -7.71 -6.02
C ALA A 95 -10.68 -8.85 -6.16
N GLN A 96 -9.55 -8.75 -5.44
CA GLN A 96 -8.49 -9.78 -5.41
C GLN A 96 -8.96 -11.14 -4.85
N GLU A 97 -10.08 -11.21 -4.13
CA GLU A 97 -10.64 -12.47 -3.64
C GLU A 97 -11.43 -13.24 -4.71
N LEU A 98 -11.91 -12.56 -5.76
CA LEU A 98 -12.81 -13.16 -6.75
C LEU A 98 -12.16 -14.23 -7.64
N PRO A 99 -10.90 -14.12 -8.09
CA PRO A 99 -10.24 -15.19 -8.83
C PRO A 99 -10.20 -16.50 -8.05
N HIS A 100 -9.85 -16.43 -6.75
CA HIS A 100 -9.82 -17.58 -5.85
C HIS A 100 -11.22 -18.17 -5.64
N ALA A 101 -12.21 -17.30 -5.43
CA ALA A 101 -13.60 -17.71 -5.30
C ALA A 101 -14.11 -18.40 -6.58
N ALA A 102 -13.76 -17.88 -7.76
CA ALA A 102 -14.15 -18.45 -9.04
C ALA A 102 -13.57 -19.86 -9.23
N GLN A 103 -12.30 -20.04 -8.91
CA GLN A 103 -11.62 -21.34 -8.98
C GLN A 103 -12.24 -22.35 -7.99
N LEU A 104 -12.43 -21.92 -6.73
CA LEU A 104 -13.02 -22.74 -5.67
C LEU A 104 -14.46 -23.17 -6.00
N SER A 105 -15.25 -22.23 -6.53
CA SER A 105 -16.64 -22.48 -6.93
C SER A 105 -16.77 -23.25 -8.26
N LYS A 106 -15.68 -23.41 -9.01
CA LYS A 106 -15.66 -24.02 -10.36
C LYS A 106 -16.68 -23.37 -11.28
N VAL A 107 -16.65 -22.04 -11.31
CA VAL A 107 -17.57 -21.23 -12.11
C VAL A 107 -17.42 -21.59 -13.58
N ASP A 108 -18.53 -21.61 -14.31
CA ASP A 108 -18.50 -21.80 -15.76
C ASP A 108 -17.74 -20.64 -16.42
N GLY A 109 -16.76 -20.97 -17.26
CA GLY A 109 -15.87 -19.98 -17.87
C GLY A 109 -16.58 -18.97 -18.78
N LEU A 110 -17.67 -19.35 -19.44
CA LEU A 110 -18.46 -18.42 -20.27
C LEU A 110 -19.30 -17.49 -19.40
N TYR A 111 -19.88 -18.00 -18.30
CA TYR A 111 -20.55 -17.15 -17.31
C TYR A 111 -19.58 -16.12 -16.72
N LEU A 112 -18.38 -16.56 -16.32
CA LEU A 112 -17.34 -15.68 -15.79
C LEU A 112 -16.90 -14.63 -16.82
N ALA A 113 -16.71 -15.02 -18.08
CA ALA A 113 -16.37 -14.10 -19.17
C ALA A 113 -17.45 -13.04 -19.39
N GLN A 114 -18.73 -13.42 -19.35
CA GLN A 114 -19.84 -12.47 -19.52
C GLN A 114 -19.89 -11.44 -18.40
N TRP A 115 -19.66 -11.85 -17.16
CA TRP A 115 -19.60 -10.92 -16.03
C TRP A 115 -18.38 -10.00 -16.13
N LEU A 116 -17.19 -10.53 -16.44
CA LEU A 116 -15.98 -9.72 -16.64
C LEU A 116 -16.14 -8.71 -17.77
N LEU A 117 -16.80 -9.05 -18.89
CA LEU A 117 -17.11 -8.07 -19.94
C LEU A 117 -17.95 -6.91 -19.41
N GLY A 118 -18.97 -7.21 -18.58
CA GLY A 118 -19.80 -6.18 -17.96
C GLY A 118 -19.01 -5.27 -17.02
N ILE A 119 -18.08 -5.82 -16.25
CA ILE A 119 -17.20 -5.02 -15.40
C ILE A 119 -16.23 -4.19 -16.23
N LEU A 120 -15.56 -4.78 -17.21
CA LEU A 120 -14.54 -4.10 -18.02
C LEU A 120 -15.09 -2.92 -18.85
N GLU A 121 -16.40 -2.86 -19.07
CA GLU A 121 -17.09 -1.70 -19.63
C GLU A 121 -17.28 -0.54 -18.62
N SER A 122 -17.16 -0.81 -17.32
CA SER A 122 -17.22 0.20 -16.26
C SER A 122 -15.98 1.10 -16.28
N PRO A 123 -16.13 2.43 -16.17
CA PRO A 123 -14.98 3.35 -16.04
C PRO A 123 -14.21 3.18 -14.72
N TYR A 124 -14.72 2.37 -13.78
CA TYR A 124 -14.10 2.08 -12.50
C TYR A 124 -13.34 0.76 -12.47
N ALA A 125 -13.40 -0.06 -13.53
CA ALA A 125 -12.75 -1.37 -13.55
C ALA A 125 -11.24 -1.30 -13.38
N GLU A 126 -10.60 -0.31 -14.03
CA GLU A 126 -9.17 -0.03 -13.89
C GLU A 126 -8.83 0.55 -12.51
N GLN A 127 -9.78 1.22 -11.84
CA GLN A 127 -9.55 1.83 -10.52
C GLN A 127 -9.55 0.82 -9.38
N ILE A 128 -10.20 -0.34 -9.56
CA ILE A 128 -10.24 -1.43 -8.57
C ILE A 128 -9.55 -2.71 -9.06
N ASP A 129 -8.73 -2.57 -10.11
CA ASP A 129 -7.89 -3.61 -10.72
C ASP A 129 -8.58 -4.97 -10.92
N VAL A 130 -9.79 -4.97 -11.50
CA VAL A 130 -10.41 -6.25 -11.94
C VAL A 130 -9.70 -6.72 -13.19
N ASP A 131 -8.66 -7.53 -12.98
CA ASP A 131 -7.76 -8.00 -14.02
C ASP A 131 -8.15 -9.39 -14.55
N PRO A 132 -8.59 -9.53 -15.81
CA PRO A 132 -8.95 -10.82 -16.38
C PRO A 132 -7.77 -11.81 -16.45
N VAL A 133 -6.50 -11.35 -16.38
CA VAL A 133 -5.32 -12.25 -16.30
C VAL A 133 -5.39 -13.15 -15.08
N GLN A 134 -5.85 -12.63 -13.94
CA GLN A 134 -5.97 -13.40 -12.70
C GLN A 134 -7.01 -14.54 -12.80
N TYR A 135 -7.93 -14.47 -13.77
CA TYR A 135 -8.99 -15.45 -13.98
C TYR A 135 -8.66 -16.48 -15.06
N GLU A 136 -7.46 -16.46 -15.65
CA GLU A 136 -7.11 -17.30 -16.82
C GLU A 136 -7.47 -18.78 -16.61
N GLU A 137 -7.13 -19.34 -15.44
CA GLU A 137 -7.42 -20.74 -15.11
C GLU A 137 -8.93 -21.02 -15.05
N SER A 138 -9.70 -20.14 -14.38
CA SER A 138 -11.15 -20.28 -14.21
C SER A 138 -11.94 -20.00 -15.49
N LEU A 139 -11.45 -19.11 -16.35
CA LEU A 139 -12.04 -18.81 -17.66
C LEU A 139 -11.90 -19.98 -18.63
N GLY A 140 -10.76 -20.68 -18.58
CA GLY A 140 -10.42 -21.69 -19.56
C GLY A 140 -10.40 -21.15 -20.99
N VAL A 141 -10.28 -22.07 -21.97
CA VAL A 141 -10.10 -21.70 -23.39
C VAL A 141 -11.30 -20.92 -23.94
N GLU A 142 -12.52 -21.34 -23.62
CA GLU A 142 -13.74 -20.72 -24.15
C GLU A 142 -14.01 -19.35 -23.52
N GLY A 143 -13.81 -19.20 -22.20
CA GLY A 143 -13.97 -17.90 -21.53
C GLY A 143 -12.95 -16.87 -22.02
N VAL A 144 -11.68 -17.26 -22.15
CA VAL A 144 -10.63 -16.38 -22.71
C VAL A 144 -10.95 -15.98 -24.15
N LYS A 145 -11.46 -16.91 -24.97
CA LYS A 145 -11.87 -16.62 -26.34
C LYS A 145 -13.01 -15.59 -26.37
N GLU A 146 -14.06 -15.78 -25.57
CA GLU A 146 -15.19 -14.85 -25.47
C GLU A 146 -14.73 -13.44 -25.08
N LEU A 147 -13.84 -13.34 -24.08
CA LEU A 147 -13.27 -12.05 -23.67
C LEU A 147 -12.48 -11.37 -24.80
N ARG A 148 -11.66 -12.13 -25.54
CA ARG A 148 -10.87 -11.58 -26.65
C ARG A 148 -11.73 -11.08 -27.81
N GLU A 149 -12.83 -11.79 -28.12
CA GLU A 149 -13.70 -11.42 -29.23
C GLU A 149 -14.56 -10.19 -28.92
N ARG A 150 -14.92 -9.98 -27.65
CA ARG A 150 -15.90 -8.97 -27.26
C ARG A 150 -15.35 -7.81 -26.43
N GLY A 151 -14.23 -7.98 -25.75
CA GLY A 151 -13.64 -6.96 -24.86
C GLY A 151 -13.40 -5.64 -25.58
N GLN A 152 -13.96 -4.56 -25.03
CA GLN A 152 -13.79 -3.19 -25.53
C GLN A 152 -13.13 -2.30 -24.48
N GLY A 153 -12.62 -1.14 -24.90
CA GLY A 153 -11.91 -0.20 -24.03
C GLY A 153 -10.39 -0.42 -24.01
N ALA A 154 -9.66 0.61 -23.58
CA ALA A 154 -8.19 0.60 -23.58
C ALA A 154 -7.63 -0.38 -22.53
N TYR A 155 -8.15 -0.32 -21.30
CA TYR A 155 -7.77 -1.22 -20.21
C TYR A 155 -8.00 -2.69 -20.56
N ALA A 156 -9.22 -3.06 -20.98
CA ALA A 156 -9.53 -4.43 -21.37
C ALA A 156 -8.61 -4.95 -22.49
N LYS A 157 -8.35 -4.13 -23.51
CA LYS A 157 -7.43 -4.50 -24.61
C LYS A 157 -6.01 -4.75 -24.11
N ARG A 158 -5.50 -3.95 -23.17
CA ARG A 158 -4.18 -4.16 -22.54
C ARG A 158 -4.13 -5.50 -21.79
N ARG A 159 -5.08 -5.76 -20.89
CA ARG A 159 -5.10 -7.01 -20.11
C ARG A 159 -5.29 -8.24 -21.01
N LEU A 160 -6.11 -8.13 -22.07
CA LEU A 160 -6.27 -9.22 -23.06
C LEU A 160 -5.01 -9.48 -23.89
N ALA A 161 -4.19 -8.46 -24.14
CA ALA A 161 -2.87 -8.62 -24.76
C ALA A 161 -1.88 -9.33 -23.83
N VAL A 162 -1.94 -9.07 -22.52
CA VAL A 162 -1.15 -9.83 -21.53
C VAL A 162 -1.59 -11.29 -21.50
N LEU A 163 -2.90 -11.55 -21.43
CA LEU A 163 -3.47 -12.90 -21.53
C LEU A 163 -3.12 -13.64 -22.82
N SER A 164 -2.77 -12.94 -23.91
CA SER A 164 -2.34 -13.61 -25.15
C SER A 164 -0.87 -14.02 -25.14
N GLY A 165 -0.07 -13.48 -24.21
CA GLY A 165 1.38 -13.65 -24.19
C GLY A 165 2.07 -13.05 -25.42
N SER A 166 1.36 -12.24 -26.23
CA SER A 166 1.85 -11.75 -27.51
C SER A 166 2.53 -10.39 -27.35
N VAL A 167 3.83 -10.36 -27.66
CA VAL A 167 4.60 -9.12 -27.77
C VAL A 167 3.98 -8.12 -28.75
N GLU A 168 3.46 -8.62 -29.88
CA GLU A 168 2.84 -7.77 -30.90
C GLU A 168 1.55 -7.13 -30.37
N ASP A 169 0.73 -7.89 -29.65
CA ASP A 169 -0.48 -7.34 -29.03
C ASP A 169 -0.12 -6.31 -27.96
N VAL A 170 0.87 -6.60 -27.12
CA VAL A 170 1.34 -5.67 -26.08
C VAL A 170 1.79 -4.36 -26.71
N PHE A 171 2.61 -4.38 -27.77
CA PHE A 171 3.01 -3.16 -28.49
C PHE A 171 1.83 -2.40 -29.10
N ARG A 172 0.81 -3.12 -29.59
CA ARG A 172 -0.37 -2.52 -30.21
C ARG A 172 -1.28 -1.84 -29.19
N THR A 173 -1.38 -2.36 -27.97
CA THR A 173 -2.35 -1.91 -26.97
C THR A 173 -1.77 -1.02 -25.87
N HIS A 174 -0.46 -1.12 -25.58
CA HIS A 174 0.21 -0.32 -24.55
C HIS A 174 0.87 0.92 -25.15
N THR A 175 0.05 1.75 -25.80
CA THR A 175 0.51 2.96 -26.50
C THR A 175 0.61 4.19 -25.62
N ASP A 176 0.11 4.11 -24.38
CA ASP A 176 -0.11 5.27 -23.51
C ASP A 176 1.16 5.73 -22.77
N GLY A 177 2.27 5.01 -22.92
CA GLY A 177 3.56 5.40 -22.35
C GLY A 177 4.53 4.23 -22.21
N TYR A 178 5.79 4.56 -21.92
CA TYR A 178 6.82 3.55 -21.69
C TYR A 178 6.52 2.69 -20.48
N GLU A 179 6.00 3.26 -19.39
CA GLU A 179 5.74 2.49 -18.16
C GLU A 179 4.76 1.33 -18.40
N GLN A 180 3.61 1.62 -19.01
CA GLN A 180 2.59 0.62 -19.33
C GLN A 180 3.14 -0.46 -20.27
N LEU A 181 3.93 -0.05 -21.27
CA LEU A 181 4.57 -0.99 -22.19
C LEU A 181 5.58 -1.91 -21.47
N ILE A 182 6.41 -1.36 -20.59
CA ILE A 182 7.42 -2.10 -19.83
C ILE A 182 6.75 -3.11 -18.89
N ARG A 183 5.70 -2.69 -18.17
CA ARG A 183 4.91 -3.55 -17.29
C ARG A 183 4.27 -4.70 -18.09
N GLY A 184 3.56 -4.38 -19.18
CA GLY A 184 2.94 -5.40 -20.04
C GLY A 184 3.95 -6.41 -20.61
N LEU A 185 5.13 -5.96 -21.05
CA LEU A 185 6.21 -6.85 -21.51
C LEU A 185 6.75 -7.74 -20.39
N SER A 186 6.91 -7.19 -19.18
CA SER A 186 7.38 -7.94 -18.01
C SER A 186 6.38 -9.02 -17.59
N GLU A 187 5.08 -8.71 -17.60
CA GLU A 187 4.01 -9.64 -17.23
C GLU A 187 3.95 -10.86 -18.16
N ILE A 188 4.19 -10.68 -19.47
CA ILE A 188 4.27 -11.80 -20.43
C ILE A 188 5.66 -12.48 -20.45
N GLY A 189 6.52 -12.20 -19.47
CA GLY A 189 7.84 -12.83 -19.31
C GLY A 189 8.91 -12.35 -20.30
N GLN A 190 8.68 -11.25 -21.00
CA GLN A 190 9.62 -10.70 -21.99
C GLN A 190 10.60 -9.72 -21.35
N PHE A 191 11.32 -10.20 -20.34
CA PHE A 191 12.18 -9.39 -19.48
C PHE A 191 13.31 -8.66 -20.23
N ASP A 192 13.90 -9.28 -21.26
CA ASP A 192 14.92 -8.61 -22.08
C ASP A 192 14.36 -7.41 -22.85
N LEU A 193 13.13 -7.51 -23.34
CA LEU A 193 12.44 -6.39 -23.98
C LEU A 193 12.05 -5.33 -22.96
N ALA A 194 11.47 -5.73 -21.82
CA ALA A 194 11.13 -4.82 -20.73
C ALA A 194 12.36 -4.00 -20.30
N TYR A 195 13.49 -4.67 -20.04
CA TYR A 195 14.77 -4.03 -19.70
C TYR A 195 15.22 -3.02 -20.77
N LYS A 196 15.20 -3.42 -22.04
CA LYS A 196 15.61 -2.54 -23.15
C LYS A 196 14.71 -1.32 -23.28
N TYR A 197 13.41 -1.46 -23.04
CA TYR A 197 12.47 -0.35 -23.10
C TYR A 197 12.57 0.56 -21.86
N SER A 198 12.92 0.04 -20.69
CA SER A 198 13.30 0.86 -19.52
C SER A 198 14.51 1.75 -19.82
N GLU A 199 15.56 1.20 -20.41
CA GLU A 199 16.74 1.99 -20.82
C GLU A 199 16.37 3.08 -21.82
N LYS A 200 15.55 2.76 -22.83
CA LYS A 200 15.05 3.74 -23.81
C LYS A 200 14.21 4.83 -23.16
N ALA A 201 13.36 4.48 -22.20
CA ALA A 201 12.49 5.43 -21.53
C ALA A 201 13.30 6.51 -20.79
N LEU A 202 14.36 6.10 -20.08
CA LEU A 202 15.28 7.00 -19.38
C LEU A 202 16.02 7.97 -20.31
N LEU A 203 16.19 7.62 -21.59
CA LEU A 203 16.79 8.50 -22.60
C LEU A 203 15.76 9.40 -23.30
N ALA A 204 14.49 9.03 -23.29
CA ALA A 204 13.45 9.66 -24.08
C ALA A 204 12.54 10.60 -23.27
N LEU A 205 12.40 10.36 -21.96
CA LEU A 205 11.48 11.09 -21.08
C LEU A 205 12.24 12.07 -20.17
N PRO A 206 11.58 13.15 -19.71
CA PRO A 206 12.09 14.00 -18.64
C PRO A 206 12.36 13.22 -17.36
N THR A 207 13.33 13.65 -16.56
CA THR A 207 13.71 12.95 -15.33
C THR A 207 12.50 12.79 -14.39
N GLU A 208 11.69 13.82 -14.21
CA GLU A 208 10.49 13.80 -13.37
C GLU A 208 9.49 12.68 -13.72
N ASP A 209 9.44 12.24 -14.98
CA ASP A 209 8.52 11.20 -15.47
C ASP A 209 9.13 9.79 -15.46
N THR A 210 10.36 9.63 -14.97
CA THR A 210 11.11 8.36 -15.03
C THR A 210 11.30 7.65 -13.70
N PHE A 211 10.80 8.21 -12.60
CA PHE A 211 11.01 7.63 -11.27
C PHE A 211 10.43 6.21 -11.14
N ASP A 212 9.17 6.01 -11.50
CA ASP A 212 8.53 4.70 -11.43
C ASP A 212 9.14 3.71 -12.43
N ILE A 213 9.58 4.20 -13.58
CA ILE A 213 10.25 3.39 -14.59
C ILE A 213 11.61 2.90 -14.09
N VAL A 214 12.42 3.77 -13.48
CA VAL A 214 13.76 3.39 -13.04
C VAL A 214 13.72 2.50 -11.79
N THR A 215 12.76 2.71 -10.89
CA THR A 215 12.55 1.84 -9.72
C THR A 215 12.06 0.46 -10.15
N PHE A 216 11.11 0.38 -11.09
CA PHE A 216 10.70 -0.88 -11.70
C PHE A 216 11.86 -1.56 -12.42
N TRP A 217 12.67 -0.81 -13.17
CA TRP A 217 13.83 -1.35 -13.89
C TRP A 217 14.88 -1.93 -12.94
N ALA A 218 15.12 -1.28 -11.80
CA ALA A 218 16.01 -1.78 -10.75
C ALA A 218 15.49 -3.11 -10.18
N ALA A 219 14.20 -3.19 -9.82
CA ALA A 219 13.59 -4.43 -9.32
C ALA A 219 13.61 -5.56 -10.37
N LEU A 220 13.29 -5.24 -11.64
CA LEU A 220 13.41 -6.16 -12.76
C LEU A 220 14.85 -6.69 -12.91
N SER A 221 15.84 -5.82 -12.72
CA SER A 221 17.26 -6.17 -12.80
C SER A 221 17.70 -7.06 -11.65
N ASP A 222 17.22 -6.81 -10.43
CA ASP A 222 17.48 -7.66 -9.28
C ASP A 222 16.95 -9.09 -9.51
N ALA A 223 15.74 -9.21 -10.03
CA ALA A 223 15.08 -10.50 -10.24
C ALA A 223 15.63 -11.29 -11.45
N HIS A 224 15.88 -10.62 -12.58
CA HIS A 224 16.16 -11.30 -13.85
C HIS A 224 17.54 -11.00 -14.45
N PHE A 225 18.23 -9.95 -14.00
CA PHE A 225 19.52 -9.52 -14.53
C PHE A 225 20.51 -9.13 -13.42
N PRO A 226 20.83 -10.01 -12.44
CA PRO A 226 21.58 -9.64 -11.24
C PRO A 226 22.98 -9.09 -11.53
N HIS A 227 23.59 -9.50 -12.66
CA HIS A 227 24.87 -8.96 -13.14
C HIS A 227 24.80 -7.50 -13.62
N ARG A 228 23.61 -6.97 -13.90
CA ARG A 228 23.35 -5.59 -14.34
C ARG A 228 22.76 -4.71 -13.23
N SER A 229 22.14 -5.33 -12.22
CA SER A 229 21.51 -4.66 -11.08
C SER A 229 22.37 -3.53 -10.49
N PRO A 230 23.66 -3.72 -10.17
CA PRO A 230 24.53 -2.64 -9.67
C PRO A 230 24.55 -1.37 -10.54
N ALA A 231 24.57 -1.54 -11.88
CA ALA A 231 24.61 -0.42 -12.79
C ALA A 231 23.26 0.31 -12.86
N VAL A 232 22.14 -0.43 -12.81
CA VAL A 232 20.79 0.15 -12.84
C VAL A 232 20.50 0.89 -11.54
N HIS A 233 20.83 0.32 -10.38
CA HIS A 233 20.70 1.02 -9.10
C HIS A 233 21.59 2.27 -9.02
N ARG A 234 22.77 2.22 -9.67
CA ARG A 234 23.62 3.41 -9.79
C ARG A 234 22.96 4.51 -10.61
N ILE A 235 22.33 4.16 -11.73
CA ILE A 235 21.56 5.11 -12.56
C ILE A 235 20.39 5.68 -11.75
N ALA A 236 19.63 4.84 -11.04
CA ALA A 236 18.50 5.27 -10.21
C ALA A 236 18.94 6.30 -9.15
N PHE A 237 20.03 6.01 -8.43
CA PHE A 237 20.55 6.91 -7.40
C PHE A 237 21.15 8.20 -7.96
N ASP A 238 21.88 8.13 -9.09
CA ASP A 238 22.45 9.33 -9.72
C ASP A 238 21.36 10.27 -10.25
N SER A 239 20.25 9.72 -10.78
CA SER A 239 19.08 10.49 -11.24
C SER A 239 18.24 11.03 -10.09
N PHE A 240 18.06 10.24 -9.03
CA PHE A 240 17.20 10.55 -7.90
C PHE A 240 17.93 10.27 -6.58
N PRO A 241 18.79 11.19 -6.09
CA PRO A 241 19.54 10.95 -4.87
C PRO A 241 18.62 11.11 -3.65
N MET A 242 17.99 10.03 -3.21
CA MET A 242 17.07 9.99 -2.06
C MET A 242 17.24 8.68 -1.29
N LEU A 243 16.64 8.55 -0.10
CA LEU A 243 16.81 7.36 0.75
C LEU A 243 16.44 6.06 0.02
N SER A 244 15.34 6.01 -0.71
CA SER A 244 14.86 4.78 -1.38
C SER A 244 15.86 4.24 -2.42
N THR A 245 16.39 5.09 -3.28
CA THR A 245 17.40 4.72 -4.29
C THR A 245 18.79 4.50 -3.69
N ALA A 246 19.13 5.20 -2.60
CA ALA A 246 20.34 4.94 -1.84
C ALA A 246 20.34 3.54 -1.23
N ARG A 247 19.21 3.12 -0.64
CA ARG A 247 19.01 1.75 -0.12
C ARG A 247 19.18 0.71 -1.22
N GLY A 248 18.57 0.93 -2.39
CA GLY A 248 18.71 0.05 -3.55
C GLY A 248 20.17 -0.12 -3.99
N LEU A 249 20.89 1.00 -4.16
CA LEU A 249 22.31 0.96 -4.52
C LEU A 249 23.15 0.26 -3.45
N PHE A 250 22.94 0.57 -2.17
CA PHE A 250 23.68 -0.07 -1.09
C PHE A 250 23.39 -1.57 -1.01
N ALA A 251 22.15 -2.02 -1.22
CA ALA A 251 21.83 -3.44 -1.29
C ALA A 251 22.53 -4.14 -2.46
N ALA A 252 22.68 -3.46 -3.61
CA ALA A 252 23.29 -4.03 -4.80
C ALA A 252 24.83 -4.12 -4.76
N VAL A 253 25.51 -3.18 -4.08
CA VAL A 253 27.00 -3.10 -4.09
C VAL A 253 27.68 -2.99 -2.72
N GLY A 254 26.90 -2.93 -1.64
CA GLY A 254 27.37 -2.83 -0.26
C GLY A 254 28.21 -1.59 0.03
N ASP A 255 29.16 -1.75 0.95
CA ASP A 255 30.00 -0.68 1.50
C ASP A 255 30.76 0.15 0.45
N THR A 256 31.02 -0.42 -0.72
CA THR A 256 31.72 0.28 -1.80
C THR A 256 30.99 1.55 -2.28
N ALA A 257 29.65 1.63 -2.11
CA ALA A 257 28.87 2.82 -2.43
C ALA A 257 28.69 3.79 -1.25
N SER A 258 29.02 3.42 -0.02
CA SER A 258 28.68 4.20 1.19
C SER A 258 29.22 5.63 1.12
N VAL A 259 30.49 5.81 0.74
CA VAL A 259 31.12 7.15 0.63
C VAL A 259 30.41 8.02 -0.41
N LEU A 260 30.05 7.45 -1.55
CA LEU A 260 29.31 8.15 -2.61
C LEU A 260 27.93 8.57 -2.10
N ILE A 261 27.17 7.62 -1.54
CA ILE A 261 25.80 7.84 -1.09
C ILE A 261 25.78 8.95 -0.05
N GLN A 262 26.62 8.84 0.97
CA GLN A 262 26.69 9.84 2.03
C GLN A 262 27.10 11.22 1.51
N THR A 263 27.99 11.27 0.51
CA THR A 263 28.39 12.53 -0.11
C THR A 263 27.23 13.18 -0.88
N ARG A 264 26.44 12.40 -1.61
CA ARG A 264 25.32 12.88 -2.43
C ARG A 264 24.10 13.26 -1.60
N LEU A 265 23.87 12.59 -0.47
CA LEU A 265 22.75 12.89 0.43
C LEU A 265 23.05 14.03 1.41
N ARG A 266 24.25 14.63 1.39
CA ARG A 266 24.63 15.68 2.35
C ARG A 266 23.67 16.85 2.42
N ASP A 267 23.10 17.25 1.27
CA ASP A 267 22.15 18.36 1.20
C ASP A 267 20.70 17.93 1.54
N LYS A 268 20.50 16.65 1.88
CA LYS A 268 19.24 16.03 2.32
C LYS A 268 19.45 15.34 3.67
N PRO A 269 19.58 16.10 4.77
CA PRO A 269 20.04 15.57 6.04
C PRO A 269 19.14 14.48 6.62
N TRP A 270 17.83 14.52 6.36
CA TRP A 270 16.91 13.45 6.78
C TRP A 270 17.21 12.14 6.05
N ASP A 271 17.34 12.18 4.71
CA ASP A 271 17.70 10.99 3.91
C ASP A 271 19.07 10.44 4.33
N LEU A 272 20.04 11.32 4.59
CA LEU A 272 21.38 10.92 5.02
C LEU A 272 21.37 10.23 6.38
N ALA A 273 20.69 10.81 7.37
CA ALA A 273 20.60 10.24 8.71
C ALA A 273 19.85 8.91 8.70
N MET A 274 18.73 8.81 7.98
CA MET A 274 18.00 7.56 7.83
C MET A 274 18.79 6.50 7.06
N PHE A 275 19.65 6.89 6.10
CA PHE A 275 20.55 5.96 5.44
C PHE A 275 21.61 5.42 6.41
N GLN A 276 22.23 6.29 7.22
CA GLN A 276 23.20 5.87 8.24
C GLN A 276 22.58 4.90 9.25
N TYR A 277 21.37 5.20 9.72
CA TYR A 277 20.64 4.34 10.63
C TYR A 277 20.23 3.01 9.98
N LEU A 278 19.46 3.05 8.88
CA LEU A 278 18.84 1.84 8.31
C LEU A 278 19.79 0.96 7.49
N CYS A 279 20.87 1.52 6.95
CA CYS A 279 21.78 0.78 6.05
C CYS A 279 23.16 0.55 6.64
N LEU A 280 23.67 1.50 7.42
CA LEU A 280 24.99 1.37 8.04
C LEU A 280 24.91 0.89 9.49
N ASP A 281 23.71 0.75 10.06
CA ASP A 281 23.47 0.34 11.45
C ASP A 281 24.22 1.25 12.44
N ASP A 282 24.24 2.56 12.16
CA ASP A 282 25.01 3.56 12.89
C ASP A 282 24.08 4.66 13.46
N PRO A 283 23.36 4.37 14.56
CA PRO A 283 22.41 5.29 15.16
C PRO A 283 23.09 6.55 15.72
N GLU A 284 24.28 6.45 16.30
CA GLU A 284 25.05 7.59 16.83
C GLU A 284 25.37 8.60 15.73
N ARG A 285 25.83 8.12 14.57
CA ARG A 285 26.12 8.99 13.42
C ARG A 285 24.86 9.56 12.79
N ALA A 286 23.78 8.79 12.72
CA ALA A 286 22.49 9.28 12.26
C ALA A 286 22.00 10.43 13.15
N TRP A 287 22.12 10.28 14.47
CA TRP A 287 21.79 11.32 15.44
C TRP A 287 22.69 12.54 15.29
N ALA A 288 24.01 12.37 15.17
CA ALA A 288 24.93 13.48 14.95
C ALA A 288 24.58 14.27 13.68
N THR A 289 24.25 13.58 12.58
CA THR A 289 23.79 14.21 11.34
C THR A 289 22.49 14.98 11.55
N ALA A 290 21.53 14.40 12.30
CA ALA A 290 20.27 15.06 12.61
C ALA A 290 20.48 16.31 13.47
N SER A 291 21.36 16.25 14.48
CA SER A 291 21.69 17.38 15.36
C SER A 291 22.40 18.50 14.63
N ASP A 292 23.38 18.19 13.77
CA ASP A 292 24.09 19.17 12.96
C ASP A 292 23.13 19.93 12.03
N ALA A 293 22.14 19.22 11.49
CA ALA A 293 21.10 19.78 10.62
C ALA A 293 19.88 20.37 11.37
N ARG A 294 19.82 20.21 12.70
CA ARG A 294 18.70 20.63 13.57
C ARG A 294 17.34 20.03 13.18
N ILE A 295 17.36 18.74 12.81
CA ILE A 295 16.17 17.96 12.43
C ILE A 295 15.89 16.81 13.40
N GLU A 296 16.42 16.87 14.63
CA GLU A 296 16.26 15.83 15.65
C GLU A 296 14.79 15.48 15.90
N TRP A 297 13.92 16.49 15.79
CA TRP A 297 12.47 16.37 15.90
C TRP A 297 11.88 15.35 14.92
N SER A 298 12.46 15.20 13.74
CA SER A 298 11.96 14.31 12.68
C SER A 298 12.54 12.88 12.75
N LEU A 299 13.48 12.62 13.67
CA LEU A 299 14.15 11.32 13.81
C LEU A 299 14.07 10.73 15.23
N ALA A 300 13.66 11.53 16.22
CA ALA A 300 13.70 11.12 17.63
C ALA A 300 12.87 9.86 17.91
N GLU A 301 11.74 9.68 17.22
CA GLU A 301 10.91 8.49 17.41
C GLU A 301 11.57 7.24 16.80
N GLN A 302 12.16 7.38 15.61
CA GLN A 302 12.81 6.29 14.89
C GLN A 302 14.06 5.77 15.60
N LEU A 303 14.79 6.67 16.28
CA LEU A 303 16.04 6.36 16.99
C LEU A 303 15.83 6.04 18.48
N LEU A 304 14.62 6.15 19.01
CA LEU A 304 14.30 5.84 20.41
C LEU A 304 14.79 4.46 20.88
N PRO A 305 14.70 3.38 20.09
CA PRO A 305 15.15 2.06 20.53
C PRO A 305 16.65 1.98 20.83
N ASP A 306 17.47 2.76 20.11
CA ASP A 306 18.93 2.68 20.15
C ASP A 306 19.58 3.83 20.93
N LEU A 307 18.93 5.00 20.97
CA LEU A 307 19.42 6.23 21.62
C LEU A 307 18.35 6.87 22.53
N PRO A 308 17.89 6.17 23.59
CA PRO A 308 16.83 6.69 24.45
C PRO A 308 17.23 7.97 25.20
N ASP A 309 18.46 8.06 25.70
CA ASP A 309 18.91 9.20 26.51
C ASP A 309 18.92 10.51 25.71
N GLU A 310 19.24 10.44 24.42
CA GLU A 310 19.24 11.57 23.50
C GLU A 310 17.84 11.93 22.98
N THR A 311 17.02 10.92 22.68
CA THR A 311 15.73 11.09 22.00
C THR A 311 14.58 11.43 22.95
N ILE A 312 14.57 10.87 24.16
CA ILE A 312 13.50 11.10 25.15
C ILE A 312 13.26 12.59 25.45
N PRO A 313 14.30 13.42 25.69
CA PRO A 313 14.09 14.85 25.93
C PRO A 313 13.42 15.58 24.76
N ILE A 314 13.68 15.14 23.52
CA ILE A 314 13.05 15.70 22.31
C ILE A 314 11.60 15.22 22.21
N LEU A 315 11.34 13.93 22.41
CA LEU A 315 9.99 13.36 22.39
C LEU A 315 9.09 13.97 23.47
N MET A 316 9.61 14.20 24.68
CA MET A 316 8.88 14.90 25.74
C MET A 316 8.44 16.31 25.31
N ARG A 317 9.31 17.04 24.61
CA ARG A 317 8.94 18.36 24.04
C ARG A 317 7.89 18.24 22.93
N ILE A 318 8.01 17.23 22.05
CA ILE A 318 7.02 16.98 20.99
C ILE A 318 5.64 16.70 21.61
N VAL A 319 5.56 15.83 22.62
CA VAL A 319 4.32 15.52 23.34
C VAL A 319 3.71 16.78 23.93
N GLU A 320 4.52 17.62 24.59
CA GLU A 320 4.05 18.86 25.19
C GLU A 320 3.46 19.84 24.15
N GLU A 321 4.13 20.03 23.00
CA GLU A 321 3.64 20.88 21.90
C GLU A 321 2.39 20.31 21.21
N GLN A 322 2.35 18.99 20.99
CA GLN A 322 1.20 18.33 20.36
C GLN A 322 -0.05 18.36 21.24
N LEU A 323 0.11 18.32 22.58
CA LEU A 323 -1.02 18.48 23.51
C LEU A 323 -1.59 19.91 23.52
N GLU A 324 -0.77 20.92 23.25
CA GLU A 324 -1.26 22.30 23.07
C GLU A 324 -2.09 22.44 21.79
N ASN A 325 -1.80 21.65 20.76
CA ASN A 325 -2.54 21.64 19.51
C ASN A 325 -3.75 20.68 19.57
N LYS A 326 -4.96 21.18 19.35
CA LYS A 326 -6.19 20.35 19.43
C LYS A 326 -6.17 19.13 18.50
N CYS A 327 -5.49 19.23 17.36
CA CYS A 327 -5.40 18.17 16.36
C CYS A 327 -4.29 17.13 16.63
N GLY A 328 -3.39 17.36 17.60
CA GLY A 328 -2.21 16.53 17.86
C GLY A 328 -2.35 15.56 19.04
N ARG A 329 -3.51 15.50 19.69
CA ARG A 329 -3.67 14.86 21.01
C ARG A 329 -3.56 13.34 20.98
N ASP A 330 -4.08 12.68 19.94
CA ASP A 330 -4.02 11.23 19.82
C ASP A 330 -2.57 10.76 19.55
N GLN A 331 -1.86 11.47 18.66
CA GLN A 331 -0.44 11.24 18.42
C GLN A 331 0.41 11.50 19.67
N ALA A 332 0.10 12.54 20.44
CA ALA A 332 0.77 12.81 21.70
C ALA A 332 0.59 11.68 22.72
N TYR A 333 -0.60 11.07 22.78
CA TYR A 333 -0.88 9.95 23.67
C TYR A 333 -0.09 8.70 23.29
N GLU A 334 -0.04 8.36 22.00
CA GLU A 334 0.76 7.24 21.50
C GLU A 334 2.25 7.43 21.80
N LEU A 335 2.77 8.64 21.53
CA LEU A 335 4.15 9.00 21.85
C LEU A 335 4.44 8.95 23.35
N LEU A 336 3.52 9.40 24.20
CA LEU A 336 3.66 9.34 25.64
C LEU A 336 3.80 7.89 26.14
N GLY A 337 3.04 6.95 25.57
CA GLY A 337 3.18 5.52 25.87
C GLY A 337 4.49 4.89 25.36
N LYS A 338 5.08 5.43 24.29
CA LYS A 338 6.45 5.05 23.84
C LYS A 338 7.50 5.58 24.81
N VAL A 339 7.39 6.84 25.24
CA VAL A 339 8.30 7.46 26.21
C VAL A 339 8.21 6.76 27.58
N GLN A 340 7.00 6.41 28.06
CA GLN A 340 6.82 5.68 29.32
C GLN A 340 7.60 4.37 29.37
N ARG A 341 7.63 3.63 28.24
CA ARG A 341 8.31 2.34 28.15
C ARG A 341 9.83 2.46 28.07
N ALA A 342 10.35 3.56 27.53
CA ALA A 342 11.77 3.75 27.29
C ALA A 342 12.47 4.58 28.37
N ALA A 343 11.77 5.51 29.01
CA ALA A 343 12.34 6.44 29.96
C ALA A 343 12.56 5.84 31.35
N ASP A 344 13.53 6.41 32.07
CA ASP A 344 13.66 6.18 33.50
C ASP A 344 12.34 6.55 34.21
N PRO A 345 11.79 5.67 35.07
CA PRO A 345 10.50 5.90 35.71
C PRO A 345 10.41 7.21 36.50
N ILE A 346 11.51 7.65 37.14
CA ILE A 346 11.50 8.88 37.93
C ILE A 346 11.41 10.09 36.99
N SER A 347 12.22 10.11 35.93
CA SER A 347 12.18 11.16 34.91
C SER A 347 10.81 11.24 34.21
N PHE A 348 10.19 10.08 33.92
CA PHE A 348 8.86 10.04 33.33
C PHE A 348 7.79 10.60 34.27
N GLU A 349 7.78 10.18 35.54
CA GLU A 349 6.82 10.69 36.55
C GLU A 349 6.97 12.20 36.78
N GLU A 350 8.19 12.72 36.79
CA GLU A 350 8.43 14.16 36.87
C GLU A 350 7.89 14.91 35.65
N PHE A 351 8.06 14.34 34.44
CA PHE A 351 7.50 14.89 33.22
C PHE A 351 5.97 14.85 33.22
N LEU A 352 5.36 13.70 33.55
CA LEU A 352 3.92 13.55 33.64
C LEU A 352 3.32 14.51 34.69
N GLY A 353 3.99 14.67 35.84
CA GLY A 353 3.62 15.64 36.87
C GLY A 353 3.74 17.11 36.42
N ARG A 354 4.66 17.43 35.49
CA ARG A 354 4.70 18.76 34.84
C ARG A 354 3.53 18.94 33.88
N LEU A 355 3.24 17.96 33.03
CA LEU A 355 2.10 18.01 32.10
C LEU A 355 0.76 18.14 32.84
N LYS A 356 0.53 17.33 33.88
CA LYS A 356 -0.68 17.37 34.73
C LYS A 356 -0.89 18.76 35.36
N ARG A 357 0.18 19.45 35.76
CA ARG A 357 0.12 20.84 36.27
C ARG A 357 -0.15 21.86 35.17
N LYS A 358 0.51 21.73 34.02
CA LYS A 358 0.39 22.67 32.89
C LYS A 358 -1.03 22.68 32.30
N PHE A 359 -1.64 21.50 32.18
CA PHE A 359 -2.97 21.31 31.60
C PHE A 359 -4.07 21.08 32.65
N ALA A 360 -3.87 21.54 33.90
CA ALA A 360 -4.82 21.33 35.00
C ALA A 360 -6.23 21.90 34.75
N ASP A 361 -6.31 22.95 33.93
CA ASP A 361 -7.55 23.64 33.54
C ASP A 361 -8.10 23.18 32.18
N CYS A 362 -7.55 22.10 31.59
CA CYS A 362 -8.01 21.51 30.33
C CYS A 362 -8.63 20.12 30.58
N PRO A 363 -9.96 20.02 30.76
CA PRO A 363 -10.65 18.77 31.10
C PRO A 363 -10.39 17.64 30.09
N GLU A 364 -10.30 17.98 28.81
CA GLU A 364 -10.11 17.02 27.71
C GLU A 364 -8.72 16.37 27.75
N ILE A 365 -7.69 17.10 28.18
CA ILE A 365 -6.33 16.57 28.32
C ILE A 365 -6.18 15.80 29.63
N ARG A 366 -6.89 16.22 30.68
CA ARG A 366 -6.92 15.49 31.96
C ARG A 366 -7.54 14.11 31.86
N SER A 367 -8.58 13.93 31.04
CA SER A 367 -9.14 12.60 30.77
C SER A 367 -8.14 11.70 30.05
N LEU A 368 -7.26 12.24 29.19
CA LEU A 368 -6.23 11.47 28.50
C LEU A 368 -5.17 10.94 29.48
N PHE A 369 -4.75 11.74 30.47
CA PHE A 369 -3.76 11.30 31.46
C PHE A 369 -4.28 10.26 32.46
N ALA A 370 -5.60 10.14 32.66
CA ALA A 370 -6.17 9.13 33.54
C ALA A 370 -5.94 7.70 33.03
N GLY A 371 -5.83 7.51 31.71
CA GLY A 371 -5.54 6.20 31.10
C GLY A 371 -4.06 5.81 31.14
N VAL A 372 -3.15 6.77 31.34
CA VAL A 372 -1.69 6.51 31.45
C VAL A 372 -1.35 5.93 32.83
N ASP A 373 -2.11 6.30 33.86
CA ASP A 373 -1.94 5.78 35.23
C ASP A 373 -2.40 4.29 35.35
N GLU A 374 -3.03 3.71 34.31
CA GLU A 374 -3.52 2.32 34.24
C GLU A 374 -2.69 1.38 33.32
N LEU A 375 -1.66 1.90 32.64
CA LEU A 375 -0.72 1.16 31.77
C LEU A 375 0.60 0.88 32.50
#